data_AF-A0A951UA17-F1
#
_entry.id   AF-A0A951UA17-F1
#
_cell.length_a   1.000
_cell.length_b   1.000
_cell.length_c   1.000
_cell.angle_alpha   90.00
_cell.angle_beta   90.00
_cell.angle_gamma   90.00
#
_symmetry.space_group_name_H-M   'P 1'
#
loop_
_entity.id
_entity.type
_entity.pdbx_description
1 polymer ?
#
loop_
_entity_poly.entity_id
_entity_poly.type
_entity_poly.pdbx_seq_one_letter_code
_entity_poly.pdbx_strand_id
1 'polypeptide(L)'
;MRVLKSFFYRLRRRRKDWVIWLVFTGAIAFLLAVILNPQKLPISIATNETATKTRVVVMTDIGDDADDQQSMIRFLSYANEFDIEGITVTPLYRPGRPNSVAASMAIMESLLNAYGTVHSNLILHSSDFPTKAYLESVTKTGNHGLKFYTYGYESNIGDWIGEGNTPSGPEWVVQPKDSEASNLIVSSLKKNDPRPIWFLAWGGTYPLAQALYRIEHSGHSKTEIAAMKSKIRLYDIDKQDTTFPNYIQTNHKDIKIIASGITFNQIHTPNEPDHNYKDSNWVETNIRNNHGELGAKYPNYTGDVVGVKEGDSPTFLHLIPNGLNDPEKPDFGGWGGRYQLNTANGSQWYEDITDPSGLDMWGRRIESSIPQWRKQFQNDFAARMDWQTRSYAEANHNPTAAFNGELSKNVILQNISPGQTVTLSATGSSDPDGDSLSYNWFQYKKPGTYSGNLEVSNSNSSKASFVAPNAVGQTIHILLEVQDNGNPSLVSYRRIVYTIR
;
A
#
# COMPACT_ATOMS: atom_id res chain seq x y z
N MET A 1 70.36 -67.66 -8.49
CA MET A 1 71.65 -67.15 -9.00
C MET A 1 71.59 -67.16 -10.52
N ARG A 2 71.77 -65.98 -11.14
CA ARG A 2 72.11 -65.73 -12.56
C ARG A 2 71.10 -66.03 -13.70
N VAL A 3 70.69 -64.91 -14.31
CA VAL A 3 70.72 -64.61 -15.77
C VAL A 3 69.55 -65.11 -16.62
N LEU A 4 68.91 -64.32 -17.49
CA LEU A 4 68.75 -62.86 -17.66
C LEU A 4 67.74 -62.66 -18.82
N LYS A 5 66.75 -61.79 -18.59
CA LYS A 5 66.23 -60.76 -19.51
C LYS A 5 66.31 -61.00 -21.04
N SER A 6 65.22 -61.46 -21.66
CA SER A 6 64.91 -61.07 -23.06
C SER A 6 63.43 -61.22 -23.48
N PHE A 7 62.44 -60.92 -22.63
CA PHE A 7 61.01 -61.00 -23.04
C PHE A 7 60.17 -59.74 -22.82
N PHE A 8 60.71 -58.66 -22.24
CA PHE A 8 59.95 -57.45 -21.94
C PHE A 8 60.39 -56.22 -22.75
N TYR A 9 60.31 -56.32 -24.08
CA TYR A 9 60.43 -55.13 -24.93
C TYR A 9 59.31 -54.95 -25.99
N ARG A 10 58.25 -55.76 -25.95
CA ARG A 10 57.18 -55.66 -26.97
C ARG A 10 55.77 -55.31 -26.50
N LEU A 11 55.60 -54.83 -25.26
CA LEU A 11 54.26 -54.49 -24.75
C LEU A 11 54.14 -53.17 -23.97
N ARG A 12 54.98 -52.16 -24.27
CA ARG A 12 54.86 -50.83 -23.65
C ARG A 12 54.82 -49.67 -24.63
N ARG A 13 54.40 -49.93 -25.88
CA ARG A 13 54.22 -48.90 -26.93
C ARG A 13 52.81 -48.84 -27.53
N ARG A 14 51.78 -49.35 -26.84
CA ARG A 14 50.37 -49.35 -27.30
C ARG A 14 49.34 -48.80 -26.29
N ARG A 15 49.77 -48.05 -25.26
CA ARG A 15 48.86 -47.45 -24.26
C ARG A 15 48.84 -45.92 -24.23
N LYS A 16 49.67 -45.22 -25.00
CA LYS A 16 49.66 -43.74 -25.02
C LYS A 16 48.80 -43.13 -26.13
N ASP A 17 48.42 -43.90 -27.16
CA ASP A 17 47.66 -43.35 -28.29
C ASP A 17 46.13 -43.47 -28.14
N TRP A 18 45.64 -44.26 -27.17
CA TRP A 18 44.20 -44.42 -26.89
C TRP A 18 43.64 -43.38 -25.92
N VAL A 19 44.49 -42.73 -25.12
CA VAL A 19 44.05 -41.71 -24.15
C VAL A 19 43.92 -40.33 -24.80
N ILE A 20 44.62 -40.08 -25.91
CA ILE A 20 44.56 -38.79 -26.61
C ILE A 20 43.34 -38.72 -27.56
N TRP A 21 42.88 -39.85 -28.10
CA TRP A 21 41.67 -39.88 -28.94
C TRP A 21 40.36 -39.75 -28.16
N LEU A 22 40.29 -40.26 -26.92
CA LEU A 22 39.09 -40.15 -26.09
C LEU A 22 38.86 -38.74 -25.50
N VAL A 23 39.92 -37.95 -25.34
CA VAL A 23 39.82 -36.56 -24.87
C VAL A 23 39.42 -35.60 -26.00
N PHE A 24 39.82 -35.88 -27.25
CA PHE A 24 39.46 -35.03 -28.40
C PHE A 24 38.07 -35.32 -28.98
N THR A 25 37.55 -36.57 -28.93
CA THR A 25 36.17 -36.85 -29.36
C THR A 25 35.13 -36.39 -28.34
N GLY A 26 35.48 -36.34 -27.05
CA GLY A 26 34.61 -35.80 -25.99
C GLY A 26 34.47 -34.28 -26.04
N ALA A 27 35.53 -33.55 -26.37
CA ALA A 27 35.52 -32.08 -26.42
C ALA A 27 34.75 -31.53 -27.64
N ILE A 28 34.77 -32.22 -28.79
CA ILE A 28 34.04 -31.81 -29.99
C ILE A 28 32.54 -32.16 -29.89
N ALA A 29 32.18 -33.26 -29.22
CA ALA A 29 30.78 -33.57 -28.91
C ALA A 29 30.17 -32.57 -27.90
N PHE A 30 30.99 -32.03 -26.98
CA PHE A 30 30.54 -31.01 -26.03
C PHE A 30 30.41 -29.62 -26.66
N LEU A 31 31.28 -29.25 -27.62
CA LEU A 31 31.16 -27.97 -28.34
C LEU A 31 30.04 -27.96 -29.39
N LEU A 32 29.70 -29.09 -30.01
CA LEU A 32 28.56 -29.18 -30.94
C LEU A 32 27.20 -29.27 -30.24
N ALA A 33 27.13 -29.78 -29.00
CA ALA A 33 25.91 -29.76 -28.20
C ALA A 33 25.55 -28.36 -27.65
N VAL A 34 26.52 -27.46 -27.56
CA VAL A 34 26.32 -26.06 -27.12
C VAL A 34 25.85 -25.14 -28.26
N ILE A 35 26.07 -25.52 -29.53
CA ILE A 35 25.73 -24.68 -30.70
C ILE A 35 24.37 -25.05 -31.32
N LEU A 36 23.77 -26.20 -30.98
CA LEU A 36 22.50 -26.67 -31.57
C LEU A 36 21.33 -26.77 -30.58
N ASN A 37 21.50 -26.28 -29.35
CA ASN A 37 20.41 -26.23 -28.40
C ASN A 37 20.26 -24.80 -27.89
N PRO A 38 19.38 -23.96 -28.49
CA PRO A 38 18.90 -22.81 -27.78
C PRO A 38 18.04 -23.36 -26.65
N GLN A 39 18.68 -23.77 -25.55
CA GLN A 39 18.01 -23.72 -24.26
C GLN A 39 17.67 -22.24 -24.09
N LYS A 40 16.47 -21.89 -24.55
CA LYS A 40 15.66 -20.90 -23.86
C LYS A 40 15.89 -21.23 -22.40
N LEU A 41 16.62 -20.35 -21.71
CA LEU A 41 16.48 -20.21 -20.28
C LEU A 41 14.98 -20.39 -20.03
N PRO A 42 14.54 -21.24 -19.09
CA PRO A 42 13.15 -21.20 -18.71
C PRO A 42 12.93 -19.76 -18.27
N ILE A 43 12.38 -18.95 -19.18
CA ILE A 43 11.51 -17.86 -18.81
C ILE A 43 10.47 -18.64 -18.04
N SER A 44 10.64 -18.66 -16.73
CA SER A 44 9.53 -18.77 -15.83
C SER A 44 8.58 -17.72 -16.37
N ILE A 45 7.63 -18.16 -17.20
CA ILE A 45 6.40 -17.42 -17.37
C ILE A 45 5.89 -17.45 -15.95
N ALA A 46 6.18 -16.38 -15.21
CA ALA A 46 5.52 -16.11 -13.96
C ALA A 46 4.05 -16.19 -14.35
N THR A 47 3.42 -17.30 -13.97
CA THR A 47 1.96 -17.36 -13.94
C THR A 47 1.57 -16.10 -13.21
N ASN A 48 0.80 -15.22 -13.86
CA ASN A 48 0.30 -13.96 -13.29
C ASN A 48 -0.11 -14.24 -11.86
N GLU A 49 0.79 -13.98 -10.91
CA GLU A 49 0.50 -14.14 -9.51
C GLU A 49 -0.40 -12.93 -9.28
N THR A 50 -1.72 -13.16 -9.35
CA THR A 50 -2.70 -12.16 -8.97
C THR A 50 -2.25 -11.65 -7.63
N ALA A 51 -1.76 -10.41 -7.59
CA ALA A 51 -1.21 -9.82 -6.39
C ALA A 51 -2.23 -10.05 -5.27
N THR A 52 -1.83 -10.75 -4.21
CA THR A 52 -2.75 -11.11 -3.13
C THR A 52 -3.30 -9.82 -2.54
N LYS A 53 -4.63 -9.66 -2.55
CA LYS A 53 -5.27 -8.46 -2.01
C LYS A 53 -4.84 -8.22 -0.56
N THR A 54 -4.70 -6.96 -0.21
CA THR A 54 -4.37 -6.57 1.16
C THR A 54 -5.60 -6.72 2.04
N ARG A 55 -5.47 -7.38 3.20
CA ARG A 55 -6.55 -7.46 4.18
C ARG A 55 -6.63 -6.16 4.96
N VAL A 56 -7.82 -5.57 5.03
CA VAL A 56 -8.01 -4.26 5.67
C VAL A 56 -9.16 -4.26 6.67
N VAL A 57 -9.01 -3.47 7.72
CA VAL A 57 -10.08 -3.05 8.63
C VAL A 57 -10.05 -1.53 8.70
N VAL A 58 -11.12 -0.88 8.24
CA VAL A 58 -11.29 0.58 8.37
C VAL A 58 -11.88 0.89 9.74
N MET A 59 -11.31 1.86 10.45
CA MET A 59 -11.81 2.36 11.73
C MET A 59 -12.10 3.85 11.61
N THR A 60 -13.38 4.19 11.43
CA THR A 60 -13.84 5.52 11.03
C THR A 60 -14.79 6.12 12.06
N ASP A 61 -14.64 7.42 12.31
CA ASP A 61 -15.54 8.23 13.13
C ASP A 61 -16.55 9.02 12.28
N ILE A 62 -16.83 8.52 11.06
CA ILE A 62 -17.74 9.10 10.07
C ILE A 62 -18.94 9.83 10.66
N GLY A 63 -19.19 11.03 10.14
CA GLY A 63 -20.28 11.90 10.56
C GLY A 63 -19.86 13.05 11.47
N ASP A 64 -18.60 13.11 11.92
CA ASP A 64 -18.07 14.31 12.58
C ASP A 64 -17.73 15.42 11.58
N ASP A 65 -17.03 15.06 10.49
CA ASP A 65 -16.74 15.94 9.37
C ASP A 65 -17.00 15.21 8.02
N ALA A 66 -16.95 15.97 6.93
CA ALA A 66 -17.24 15.48 5.59
C ALA A 66 -16.12 14.62 4.99
N ASP A 67 -14.91 14.65 5.56
CA ASP A 67 -13.75 13.90 5.04
C ASP A 67 -13.93 12.39 5.14
N ASP A 68 -14.36 11.81 6.26
CA ASP A 68 -14.62 10.37 6.35
C ASP A 68 -15.66 9.91 5.31
N GLN A 69 -16.68 10.74 5.03
CA GLN A 69 -17.67 10.44 3.98
C GLN A 69 -17.03 10.43 2.59
N GLN A 70 -16.21 11.44 2.29
CA GLN A 70 -15.47 11.52 1.03
C GLN A 70 -14.50 10.33 0.88
N SER A 71 -13.71 10.05 1.92
CA SER A 71 -12.74 8.96 1.97
C SER A 71 -13.42 7.59 1.89
N MET A 72 -14.58 7.40 2.50
CA MET A 72 -15.35 6.16 2.38
C MET A 72 -15.87 5.96 0.95
N ILE A 73 -16.36 7.01 0.29
CA ILE A 73 -16.80 6.92 -1.11
C ILE A 73 -15.64 6.54 -2.01
N ARG A 74 -14.47 7.18 -1.86
CA ARG A 74 -13.28 6.77 -2.59
C ARG A 74 -12.90 5.33 -2.25
N PHE A 75 -12.79 4.96 -0.98
CA PHE A 75 -12.45 3.60 -0.56
C PHE A 75 -13.36 2.53 -1.19
N LEU A 76 -14.68 2.77 -1.24
CA LEU A 76 -15.65 1.86 -1.87
C LEU A 76 -15.44 1.73 -3.38
N SER A 77 -15.03 2.80 -4.08
CA SER A 77 -14.62 2.77 -5.49
C SER A 77 -13.30 1.99 -5.73
N TYR A 78 -12.55 1.69 -4.67
CA TYR A 78 -11.34 0.85 -4.67
C TYR A 78 -11.53 -0.51 -4.00
N ALA A 79 -12.77 -0.88 -3.62
CA ALA A 79 -13.01 -2.08 -2.82
C ALA A 79 -12.59 -3.39 -3.53
N ASN A 80 -12.44 -3.38 -4.86
CA ASN A 80 -11.90 -4.51 -5.62
C ASN A 80 -10.44 -4.82 -5.27
N GLU A 81 -9.66 -3.85 -4.79
CA GLU A 81 -8.23 -3.99 -4.47
C GLU A 81 -7.97 -4.65 -3.10
N PHE A 82 -9.01 -4.81 -2.27
CA PHE A 82 -8.88 -5.16 -0.87
C PHE A 82 -9.71 -6.38 -0.48
N ASP A 83 -9.18 -7.16 0.47
CA ASP A 83 -9.98 -8.08 1.28
C ASP A 83 -10.46 -7.32 2.51
N ILE A 84 -11.64 -6.71 2.40
CA ILE A 84 -12.23 -5.90 3.47
C ILE A 84 -12.75 -6.85 4.56
N GLU A 85 -12.07 -6.87 5.70
CA GLU A 85 -12.46 -7.70 6.84
C GLU A 85 -13.35 -6.96 7.85
N GLY A 86 -13.38 -5.63 7.77
CA GLY A 86 -14.19 -4.83 8.66
C GLY A 86 -14.25 -3.36 8.28
N ILE A 87 -15.41 -2.76 8.58
CA ILE A 87 -15.60 -1.31 8.63
C ILE A 87 -16.20 -1.03 10.00
N THR A 88 -15.40 -0.48 10.92
CA THR A 88 -15.85 -0.20 12.28
C THR A 88 -16.23 1.27 12.40
N VAL A 89 -17.48 1.53 12.77
CA VAL A 89 -18.02 2.88 12.91
C VAL A 89 -17.96 3.28 14.38
N THR A 90 -16.98 4.11 14.72
CA THR A 90 -16.60 4.47 16.10
C THR A 90 -16.45 6.00 16.22
N PRO A 91 -17.57 6.75 16.32
CA PRO A 91 -17.51 8.20 16.43
C PRO A 91 -16.76 8.66 17.68
N LEU A 92 -15.92 9.69 17.50
CA LEU A 92 -15.21 10.36 18.58
C LEU A 92 -16.08 11.46 19.21
N TYR A 93 -15.83 11.74 20.49
CA TYR A 93 -16.50 12.83 21.18
C TYR A 93 -15.75 14.14 20.98
N ARG A 94 -16.46 15.15 20.45
CA ARG A 94 -15.99 16.54 20.34
C ARG A 94 -17.01 17.48 20.99
N PRO A 95 -16.61 18.33 21.96
CA PRO A 95 -17.51 19.30 22.57
C PRO A 95 -18.16 20.22 21.53
N GLY A 96 -19.49 20.33 21.55
CA GLY A 96 -20.24 21.15 20.59
C GLY A 96 -20.42 20.54 19.20
N ARG A 97 -19.86 19.36 18.94
CA ARG A 97 -20.13 18.52 17.77
C ARG A 97 -20.44 17.08 18.20
N PRO A 98 -21.54 16.85 18.95
CA PRO A 98 -21.89 15.50 19.36
C PRO A 98 -22.31 14.68 18.14
N ASN A 99 -21.43 13.81 17.68
CA ASN A 99 -21.78 12.74 16.75
C ASN A 99 -22.23 11.51 17.55
N SER A 100 -23.12 10.68 17.01
CA SER A 100 -23.61 9.47 17.69
C SER A 100 -23.42 8.25 16.80
N VAL A 101 -23.21 7.07 17.39
CA VAL A 101 -23.08 5.81 16.63
C VAL A 101 -24.26 5.62 15.68
N ALA A 102 -25.49 5.95 16.11
CA ALA A 102 -26.67 5.84 15.26
C ALA A 102 -26.63 6.78 14.05
N ALA A 103 -26.18 8.03 14.22
CA ALA A 103 -26.04 8.99 13.12
C ALA A 103 -24.93 8.58 12.14
N SER A 104 -23.77 8.18 12.67
CA SER A 104 -22.66 7.64 11.88
C SER A 104 -23.06 6.40 11.08
N MET A 105 -23.80 5.48 11.71
CA MET A 105 -24.31 4.28 11.03
C MET A 105 -25.33 4.63 9.96
N ALA A 106 -26.23 5.58 10.18
CA ALA A 106 -27.19 6.02 9.16
C ALA A 106 -26.48 6.60 7.92
N ILE A 107 -25.36 7.31 8.11
CA ILE A 107 -24.50 7.76 7.01
C ILE A 107 -23.89 6.55 6.30
N MET A 108 -23.28 5.62 7.03
CA MET A 108 -22.65 4.42 6.45
C MET A 108 -23.66 3.59 5.66
N GLU A 109 -24.85 3.36 6.20
CA GLU A 109 -25.95 2.68 5.53
C GLU A 109 -26.37 3.42 4.26
N SER A 110 -26.45 4.75 4.28
CA SER A 110 -26.73 5.54 3.07
C SER A 110 -25.65 5.34 2.00
N LEU A 111 -24.37 5.26 2.38
CA LEU A 111 -23.27 5.04 1.43
C LEU A 111 -23.27 3.61 0.88
N LEU A 112 -23.50 2.60 1.71
CA LEU A 112 -23.59 1.20 1.27
C LEU A 112 -24.83 0.95 0.38
N ASN A 113 -25.94 1.64 0.65
CA ASN A 113 -27.09 1.64 -0.26
C ASN A 113 -26.74 2.23 -1.63
N ALA A 114 -26.07 3.38 -1.67
CA ALA A 114 -25.63 3.99 -2.91
C ALA A 114 -24.59 3.14 -3.65
N TYR A 115 -23.67 2.49 -2.94
CA TYR A 115 -22.74 1.50 -3.51
C TYR A 115 -23.50 0.34 -4.15
N GLY A 116 -24.53 -0.18 -3.48
CA GLY A 116 -25.35 -1.27 -4.01
C GLY A 116 -26.05 -0.96 -5.32
N THR A 117 -26.40 0.30 -5.59
CA THR A 117 -27.04 0.68 -6.86
C THR A 117 -26.05 0.72 -8.02
N VAL A 118 -24.77 0.99 -7.76
CA VAL A 118 -23.72 1.05 -8.78
C VAL A 118 -22.92 -0.26 -8.92
N HIS A 119 -23.07 -1.19 -7.98
CA HIS A 119 -22.33 -2.47 -7.95
C HIS A 119 -22.41 -3.26 -9.25
N SER A 120 -23.57 -3.30 -9.91
CA SER A 120 -23.75 -4.02 -11.17
C SER A 120 -22.89 -3.47 -12.32
N ASN A 121 -22.56 -2.18 -12.30
CA ASN A 121 -21.63 -1.59 -13.26
C ASN A 121 -20.18 -1.82 -12.83
N LEU A 122 -19.87 -1.65 -11.54
CA LEU A 122 -18.52 -1.88 -11.00
C LEU A 122 -17.98 -3.28 -11.35
N ILE A 123 -18.82 -4.32 -11.28
CA ILE A 123 -18.42 -5.69 -11.61
C ILE A 123 -18.19 -5.94 -13.11
N LEU A 124 -18.56 -5.02 -13.99
CA LEU A 124 -18.17 -5.06 -15.40
C LEU A 124 -16.69 -4.77 -15.56
N HIS A 125 -16.13 -3.92 -14.68
CA HIS A 125 -14.72 -3.50 -14.69
C HIS A 125 -13.84 -4.44 -13.87
N SER A 126 -14.39 -5.01 -12.80
CA SER A 126 -13.68 -6.00 -11.99
C SER A 126 -14.64 -6.89 -11.20
N SER A 127 -14.59 -8.21 -11.43
CA SER A 127 -15.42 -9.17 -10.68
C SER A 127 -15.10 -9.23 -9.18
N ASP A 128 -14.03 -8.57 -8.76
CA ASP A 128 -13.48 -8.55 -7.42
C ASP A 128 -14.16 -7.57 -6.46
N PHE A 129 -15.09 -6.73 -6.96
CA PHE A 129 -15.86 -5.81 -6.11
C PHE A 129 -16.81 -6.58 -5.18
N PRO A 130 -16.73 -6.38 -3.85
CA PRO A 130 -17.57 -7.07 -2.89
C PRO A 130 -19.04 -6.68 -3.05
N THR A 131 -19.96 -7.59 -2.72
CA THR A 131 -21.39 -7.24 -2.72
C THR A 131 -21.73 -6.29 -1.58
N LYS A 132 -22.78 -5.48 -1.76
CA LYS A 132 -23.35 -4.68 -0.66
C LYS A 132 -23.62 -5.50 0.60
N ALA A 133 -24.26 -6.67 0.44
CA ALA A 133 -24.60 -7.55 1.56
C ALA A 133 -23.36 -8.01 2.34
N TYR A 134 -22.25 -8.27 1.63
CA TYR A 134 -20.97 -8.58 2.28
C TYR A 134 -20.45 -7.38 3.08
N LEU A 135 -20.42 -6.18 2.48
CA LEU A 135 -19.96 -4.96 3.15
C LEU A 135 -20.79 -4.65 4.40
N GLU A 136 -22.11 -4.80 4.32
CA GLU A 136 -23.02 -4.67 5.48
C GLU A 136 -22.67 -5.71 6.56
N SER A 137 -22.38 -6.96 6.17
CA SER A 137 -22.04 -8.02 7.12
C SER A 137 -20.75 -7.77 7.91
N VAL A 138 -19.78 -7.04 7.33
CA VAL A 138 -18.50 -6.69 7.96
C VAL A 138 -18.48 -5.26 8.51
N THR A 139 -19.55 -4.50 8.34
CA THR A 139 -19.72 -3.21 9.02
C THR A 139 -20.22 -3.44 10.43
N LYS A 140 -19.53 -2.85 11.42
CA LYS A 140 -19.82 -3.06 12.84
C LYS A 140 -19.78 -1.78 13.64
N THR A 141 -20.64 -1.70 14.64
CA THR A 141 -20.66 -0.59 15.57
C THR A 141 -19.51 -0.67 16.56
N GLY A 142 -18.81 0.44 16.76
CA GLY A 142 -17.85 0.63 17.83
C GLY A 142 -18.45 1.32 19.05
N ASN A 143 -17.59 1.61 20.01
CA ASN A 143 -17.95 2.34 21.21
C ASN A 143 -17.91 3.85 20.96
N HIS A 144 -18.92 4.58 21.46
CA HIS A 144 -18.87 6.04 21.47
C HIS A 144 -18.02 6.57 22.63
N GLY A 145 -17.33 7.69 22.43
CA GLY A 145 -16.97 8.55 23.55
C GLY A 145 -15.55 8.45 24.07
N LEU A 146 -14.55 8.35 23.20
CA LEU A 146 -13.24 8.90 23.57
C LEU A 146 -13.14 10.33 23.07
N LYS A 147 -12.53 11.19 23.89
CA LYS A 147 -12.21 12.56 23.48
C LYS A 147 -11.23 12.53 22.33
N PHE A 148 -11.54 13.35 21.33
CA PHE A 148 -10.55 13.73 20.34
C PHE A 148 -9.39 14.46 21.04
N TYR A 149 -8.15 14.15 20.67
CA TYR A 149 -6.95 14.52 21.44
C TYR A 149 -6.81 16.02 21.76
N THR A 150 -7.27 16.90 20.86
CA THR A 150 -7.21 18.37 21.05
C THR A 150 -8.08 18.86 22.20
N TYR A 151 -9.06 18.08 22.65
CA TYR A 151 -9.95 18.39 23.77
C TYR A 151 -9.55 17.70 25.09
N GLY A 152 -8.37 17.08 25.11
CA GLY A 152 -7.78 16.45 26.28
C GLY A 152 -7.62 14.94 26.13
N TYR A 153 -6.60 14.40 26.80
CA TYR A 153 -6.35 12.96 26.88
C TYR A 153 -6.98 12.38 28.14
N GLU A 154 -7.62 11.22 28.00
CA GLU A 154 -8.01 10.38 29.13
C GLU A 154 -6.75 9.90 29.87
N SER A 155 -6.58 10.36 31.10
CA SER A 155 -5.36 10.11 31.88
C SER A 155 -5.26 8.69 32.42
N ASN A 156 -6.39 7.99 32.58
CA ASN A 156 -6.44 6.60 33.03
C ASN A 156 -7.04 5.68 31.96
N ILE A 157 -6.19 5.19 31.05
CA ILE A 157 -6.65 4.39 29.90
C ILE A 157 -7.28 3.04 30.31
N GLY A 158 -6.96 2.52 31.51
CA GLY A 158 -7.57 1.31 32.05
C GLY A 158 -9.06 1.43 32.40
N ASP A 159 -9.56 2.66 32.50
CA ASP A 159 -10.99 2.92 32.68
C ASP A 159 -11.76 2.71 31.37
N TRP A 160 -11.08 2.76 30.22
CA TRP A 160 -11.68 2.66 28.88
C TRP A 160 -11.42 1.32 28.21
N ILE A 161 -10.24 0.73 28.40
CA ILE A 161 -9.90 -0.59 27.89
C ILE A 161 -10.03 -1.60 29.02
N GLY A 162 -10.50 -2.81 28.72
CA GLY A 162 -10.50 -3.91 29.67
C GLY A 162 -11.86 -4.56 29.89
N GLU A 163 -12.06 -5.08 31.10
CA GLU A 163 -13.34 -5.67 31.50
C GLU A 163 -14.40 -4.61 31.85
N GLY A 164 -15.66 -5.02 31.72
CA GLY A 164 -16.82 -4.27 32.18
C GLY A 164 -17.24 -3.15 31.25
N ASN A 165 -17.71 -2.05 31.84
CA ASN A 165 -18.28 -0.92 31.14
C ASN A 165 -17.34 0.28 31.15
N THR A 166 -17.52 1.18 30.18
CA THR A 166 -16.90 2.50 30.15
C THR A 166 -17.32 3.36 31.35
N PRO A 167 -16.56 4.43 31.66
CA PRO A 167 -16.89 5.31 32.78
C PRO A 167 -18.22 6.05 32.59
N SER A 168 -18.87 6.39 33.70
CA SER A 168 -20.01 7.31 33.70
C SER A 168 -19.54 8.76 33.78
N GLY A 169 -20.20 9.68 33.09
CA GLY A 169 -19.92 11.12 33.20
C GLY A 169 -20.97 11.96 32.48
N PRO A 170 -20.95 13.30 32.65
CA PRO A 170 -21.88 14.20 31.96
C PRO A 170 -21.71 14.15 30.43
N GLU A 171 -20.54 13.72 29.95
CA GLU A 171 -20.20 13.56 28.53
C GLU A 171 -20.29 12.10 28.06
N TRP A 172 -20.46 11.14 29.00
CA TRP A 172 -20.24 9.71 28.75
C TRP A 172 -21.48 8.87 28.98
N VAL A 173 -21.76 8.02 28.00
CA VAL A 173 -22.75 6.95 28.12
C VAL A 173 -22.02 5.70 28.60
N VAL A 174 -22.46 5.14 29.72
CA VAL A 174 -21.97 3.85 30.22
C VAL A 174 -22.40 2.76 29.25
N GLN A 175 -21.43 2.06 28.69
CA GLN A 175 -21.63 0.97 27.74
C GLN A 175 -20.55 -0.10 27.93
N PRO A 176 -20.77 -1.36 27.51
CA PRO A 176 -19.71 -2.37 27.53
C PRO A 176 -18.47 -1.90 26.77
N LYS A 177 -17.27 -2.14 27.32
CA LYS A 177 -16.02 -1.80 26.63
C LYS A 177 -15.81 -2.65 25.37
N ASP A 178 -16.34 -3.87 25.38
CA ASP A 178 -16.45 -4.66 24.16
C ASP A 178 -17.56 -4.12 23.25
N SER A 179 -17.25 -4.02 21.98
CA SER A 179 -18.19 -3.70 20.90
C SER A 179 -18.17 -4.74 19.80
N GLU A 180 -19.17 -4.69 18.92
CA GLU A 180 -19.18 -5.47 17.69
C GLU A 180 -17.89 -5.28 16.89
N ALA A 181 -17.39 -4.05 16.83
CA ALA A 181 -16.12 -3.70 16.20
C ALA A 181 -14.93 -4.43 16.83
N SER A 182 -14.74 -4.35 18.14
CA SER A 182 -13.64 -5.07 18.82
C SER A 182 -13.73 -6.59 18.63
N ASN A 183 -14.94 -7.17 18.67
CA ASN A 183 -15.17 -8.59 18.46
C ASN A 183 -14.87 -9.03 17.02
N LEU A 184 -15.20 -8.20 16.04
CA LEU A 184 -14.83 -8.42 14.64
C LEU A 184 -13.30 -8.44 14.49
N ILE A 185 -12.60 -7.48 15.10
CA ILE A 185 -11.13 -7.43 15.04
C ILE A 185 -10.51 -8.68 15.67
N VAL A 186 -10.98 -9.10 16.85
CA VAL A 186 -10.54 -10.37 17.47
C VAL A 186 -10.76 -11.55 16.53
N SER A 187 -11.91 -11.61 15.88
CA SER A 187 -12.24 -12.70 14.93
C SER A 187 -11.32 -12.68 13.71
N SER A 188 -11.04 -11.51 13.14
CA SER A 188 -10.12 -11.30 12.03
C SER A 188 -8.68 -11.70 12.38
N LEU A 189 -8.23 -11.39 13.61
CA LEU A 189 -6.93 -11.82 14.12
C LEU A 189 -6.86 -13.34 14.38
N LYS A 190 -7.97 -14.03 14.60
CA LYS A 190 -8.01 -15.48 14.79
C LYS A 190 -8.05 -16.29 13.49
N LYS A 191 -8.37 -15.65 12.35
CA LYS A 191 -8.39 -16.34 11.05
C LYS A 191 -7.02 -16.98 10.76
N ASN A 192 -7.05 -18.19 10.22
CA ASN A 192 -5.87 -18.91 9.71
C ASN A 192 -5.46 -18.38 8.33
N ASP A 193 -5.20 -17.06 8.28
CA ASP A 193 -4.66 -16.37 7.12
C ASP A 193 -3.37 -15.66 7.59
N PRO A 194 -2.20 -16.04 7.05
CA PRO A 194 -0.91 -15.52 7.47
C PRO A 194 -0.66 -14.09 6.96
N ARG A 195 -1.48 -13.59 6.02
CA ARG A 195 -1.30 -12.24 5.47
C ARG A 195 -1.49 -11.19 6.57
N PRO A 196 -0.72 -10.09 6.50
CA PRO A 196 -0.96 -8.89 7.28
C PRO A 196 -2.41 -8.42 7.23
N ILE A 197 -2.88 -7.80 8.31
CA ILE A 197 -4.10 -7.00 8.34
C ILE A 197 -3.71 -5.55 8.60
N TRP A 198 -4.12 -4.67 7.70
CA TRP A 198 -3.95 -3.23 7.84
C TRP A 198 -5.17 -2.62 8.51
N PHE A 199 -4.96 -2.05 9.68
CA PHE A 199 -5.94 -1.26 10.41
C PHE A 199 -5.76 0.20 10.00
N LEU A 200 -6.79 0.77 9.39
CA LEU A 200 -6.80 2.14 8.89
C LEU A 200 -7.58 2.99 9.89
N ALA A 201 -6.89 3.67 10.80
CA ALA A 201 -7.53 4.52 11.80
C ALA A 201 -7.74 5.91 11.20
N TRP A 202 -8.96 6.14 10.72
CA TRP A 202 -9.47 7.41 10.21
C TRP A 202 -9.97 8.28 11.36
N GLY A 203 -10.49 7.63 12.41
CA GLY A 203 -10.76 8.25 13.69
C GLY A 203 -9.81 7.75 14.77
N GLY A 204 -10.39 7.11 15.80
CA GLY A 204 -9.65 6.52 16.92
C GLY A 204 -9.16 5.09 16.69
N THR A 205 -8.26 4.63 17.56
CA THR A 205 -7.75 3.26 17.59
C THR A 205 -8.43 2.37 18.65
N TYR A 206 -9.45 2.87 19.32
CA TYR A 206 -10.11 2.19 20.43
C TYR A 206 -10.59 0.75 20.12
N PRO A 207 -11.25 0.45 18.99
CA PRO A 207 -11.66 -0.92 18.70
C PRO A 207 -10.48 -1.89 18.64
N LEU A 208 -9.35 -1.45 18.07
CA LEU A 208 -8.12 -2.24 18.01
C LEU A 208 -7.50 -2.39 19.41
N ALA A 209 -7.49 -1.32 20.20
CA ALA A 209 -6.95 -1.35 21.56
C ALA A 209 -7.72 -2.31 22.48
N GLN A 210 -9.04 -2.31 22.42
CA GLN A 210 -9.87 -3.29 23.14
C GLN A 210 -9.67 -4.72 22.62
N ALA A 211 -9.55 -4.90 21.30
CA ALA A 211 -9.28 -6.22 20.73
C ALA A 211 -7.92 -6.78 21.17
N LEU A 212 -6.89 -5.93 21.25
CA LEU A 212 -5.57 -6.27 21.78
C LEU A 212 -5.66 -6.72 23.25
N TYR A 213 -6.39 -5.98 24.08
CA TYR A 213 -6.66 -6.39 25.45
C TYR A 213 -7.30 -7.79 25.50
N ARG A 214 -8.33 -8.02 24.67
CA ARG A 214 -9.04 -9.30 24.63
C ARG A 214 -8.14 -10.46 24.23
N ILE A 215 -7.32 -10.33 23.19
CA ILE A 215 -6.43 -11.44 22.81
C ILE A 215 -5.38 -11.73 23.89
N GLU A 216 -4.96 -10.72 24.66
CA GLU A 216 -3.96 -10.89 25.73
C GLU A 216 -4.55 -11.47 27.02
N HIS A 217 -5.86 -11.28 27.27
CA HIS A 217 -6.50 -11.65 28.55
C HIS A 217 -7.52 -12.79 28.45
N SER A 218 -7.82 -13.31 27.25
CA SER A 218 -8.81 -14.39 27.03
C SER A 218 -8.21 -15.81 27.06
N GLY A 219 -7.09 -16.02 27.77
CA GLY A 219 -6.50 -17.35 27.96
C GLY A 219 -5.69 -17.92 26.78
N HIS A 220 -5.33 -17.08 25.79
CA HIS A 220 -4.43 -17.47 24.71
C HIS A 220 -2.99 -17.65 25.20
N SER A 221 -2.27 -18.61 24.61
CA SER A 221 -0.84 -18.79 24.86
C SER A 221 -0.03 -17.60 24.32
N LYS A 222 1.17 -17.38 24.88
CA LYS A 222 2.09 -16.33 24.40
C LYS A 222 2.40 -16.45 22.90
N THR A 223 2.50 -17.67 22.39
CA THR A 223 2.76 -17.92 20.96
C THR A 223 1.57 -17.55 20.09
N GLU A 224 0.35 -17.88 20.51
CA GLU A 224 -0.87 -17.47 19.79
C GLU A 224 -1.03 -15.95 19.78
N ILE A 225 -0.80 -15.29 20.93
CA ILE A 225 -0.82 -13.83 21.03
C ILE A 225 0.21 -13.21 20.08
N ALA A 226 1.46 -13.70 20.10
CA ALA A 226 2.51 -13.21 19.21
C ALA A 226 2.16 -13.40 17.73
N ALA A 227 1.58 -14.54 17.35
CA ALA A 227 1.15 -14.81 15.99
C ALA A 227 -0.03 -13.91 15.55
N MET A 228 -0.95 -13.59 16.46
CA MET A 228 -2.01 -12.61 16.18
C MET A 228 -1.45 -11.20 16.03
N LYS A 229 -0.60 -10.76 16.95
CA LYS A 229 0.02 -9.42 16.92
C LYS A 229 0.93 -9.22 15.71
N SER A 230 1.67 -10.26 15.28
CA SER A 230 2.55 -10.17 14.11
C SER A 230 1.80 -9.94 12.79
N LYS A 231 0.46 -10.08 12.77
CA LYS A 231 -0.38 -9.74 11.62
C LYS A 231 -0.76 -8.26 11.57
N ILE A 232 -0.71 -7.54 12.68
CA ILE A 232 -1.22 -6.17 12.78
C ILE A 232 -0.26 -5.17 12.14
N ARG A 233 -0.77 -4.39 11.19
CA ARG A 233 -0.19 -3.13 10.71
C ARG A 233 -1.20 -2.04 11.00
N LEU A 234 -0.77 -0.92 11.56
CA LEU A 234 -1.66 0.21 11.84
C LEU A 234 -1.21 1.42 11.04
N TYR A 235 -2.14 2.05 10.34
CA TYR A 235 -1.98 3.36 9.76
C TYR A 235 -2.92 4.31 10.51
N ASP A 236 -2.34 5.20 11.30
CA ASP A 236 -3.06 6.11 12.19
C ASP A 236 -2.96 7.55 11.71
N ILE A 237 -4.12 8.18 11.51
CA ILE A 237 -4.26 9.58 11.08
C ILE A 237 -4.45 10.45 12.31
N ASP A 238 -3.56 11.44 12.49
CA ASP A 238 -3.62 12.46 13.54
C ASP A 238 -3.69 11.98 15.00
N LYS A 239 -3.59 10.67 15.27
CA LYS A 239 -3.56 10.08 16.62
C LYS A 239 -4.78 10.52 17.43
N GLN A 240 -5.96 10.36 16.83
CA GLN A 240 -7.12 11.16 17.23
C GLN A 240 -7.68 10.82 18.60
N ASP A 241 -7.44 9.61 19.12
CA ASP A 241 -7.89 9.21 20.44
C ASP A 241 -6.75 8.87 21.40
N THR A 242 -7.11 8.71 22.67
CA THR A 242 -6.14 8.46 23.74
C THR A 242 -5.56 7.04 23.72
N THR A 243 -6.23 6.09 23.07
CA THR A 243 -5.82 4.68 23.09
C THR A 243 -4.57 4.45 22.25
N PHE A 244 -4.32 5.30 21.25
CA PHE A 244 -3.08 5.25 20.50
C PHE A 244 -1.85 5.57 21.37
N PRO A 245 -1.65 6.79 21.92
CA PRO A 245 -0.43 7.10 22.67
C PRO A 245 -0.36 6.38 24.03
N ASN A 246 -1.50 6.19 24.72
CA ASN A 246 -1.49 5.70 26.10
C ASN A 246 -1.58 4.17 26.22
N TYR A 247 -1.93 3.45 25.15
CA TYR A 247 -2.03 1.99 25.17
C TYR A 247 -1.26 1.33 24.03
N ILE A 248 -1.64 1.58 22.77
CA ILE A 248 -1.01 0.94 21.61
C ILE A 248 0.48 1.29 21.56
N GLN A 249 0.81 2.57 21.65
CA GLN A 249 2.18 3.07 21.63
C GLN A 249 3.05 2.57 22.75
N THR A 250 2.49 2.56 23.94
CA THR A 250 3.25 2.27 25.14
C THR A 250 3.47 0.76 25.28
N ASN A 251 2.47 -0.06 24.96
CA ASN A 251 2.44 -1.49 25.31
C ASN A 251 2.74 -2.43 24.13
N HIS A 252 2.53 -2.02 22.87
CA HIS A 252 2.60 -2.90 21.71
C HIS A 252 3.64 -2.44 20.67
N LYS A 253 4.88 -2.25 21.13
CA LYS A 253 6.04 -1.79 20.31
C LYS A 253 6.42 -2.72 19.15
N ASP A 254 5.95 -3.97 19.21
CA ASP A 254 6.12 -5.02 18.20
C ASP A 254 5.20 -4.87 16.99
N ILE A 255 4.17 -4.01 17.08
CA ILE A 255 3.28 -3.69 15.97
C ILE A 255 3.98 -2.68 15.05
N LYS A 256 3.88 -2.90 13.73
CA LYS A 256 4.30 -1.93 12.71
C LYS A 256 3.26 -0.84 12.58
N ILE A 257 3.68 0.40 12.76
CA ILE A 257 2.78 1.55 12.87
C ILE A 257 3.26 2.65 11.93
N ILE A 258 2.34 3.24 11.17
CA ILE A 258 2.52 4.51 10.49
C ILE A 258 1.68 5.53 11.24
N ALA A 259 2.33 6.47 11.91
CA ALA A 259 1.68 7.52 12.68
C ALA A 259 1.79 8.84 11.89
N SER A 260 0.76 9.13 11.12
CA SER A 260 0.70 10.28 10.22
C SER A 260 0.03 11.46 10.93
N GLY A 261 0.82 12.29 11.61
CA GLY A 261 0.32 13.47 12.34
C GLY A 261 0.26 14.75 11.50
N ILE A 262 0.98 14.82 10.38
CA ILE A 262 1.00 16.00 9.51
C ILE A 262 0.86 15.61 8.04
N THR A 263 1.55 14.56 7.59
CA THR A 263 1.67 14.19 6.17
C THR A 263 0.31 14.02 5.49
N PHE A 264 -0.69 13.49 6.20
CA PHE A 264 -2.04 13.27 5.67
C PHE A 264 -2.69 14.55 5.12
N ASN A 265 -2.42 15.71 5.71
CA ASN A 265 -2.99 16.99 5.28
C ASN A 265 -2.59 17.37 3.84
N GLN A 266 -1.51 16.79 3.32
CA GLN A 266 -1.01 17.08 1.97
C GLN A 266 -1.99 16.63 0.88
N ILE A 267 -2.96 15.75 1.18
CA ILE A 267 -4.00 15.41 0.21
C ILE A 267 -4.85 16.65 -0.14
N HIS A 268 -5.13 17.51 0.85
CA HIS A 268 -6.02 18.66 0.72
C HIS A 268 -5.35 20.02 0.94
N THR A 269 -4.03 20.08 1.19
CA THR A 269 -3.28 21.33 1.44
C THR A 269 -3.50 22.38 0.33
N PRO A 270 -4.09 23.55 0.60
CA PRO A 270 -4.39 24.56 -0.42
C PRO A 270 -3.13 25.12 -1.07
N ASN A 271 -3.27 25.70 -2.27
CA ASN A 271 -2.21 26.43 -2.98
C ASN A 271 -0.97 25.62 -3.38
N GLU A 272 -1.08 24.29 -3.44
CA GLU A 272 -0.07 23.43 -4.03
C GLU A 272 -0.21 23.35 -5.56
N PRO A 273 0.85 22.93 -6.29
CA PRO A 273 0.72 22.53 -7.69
C PRO A 273 -0.44 21.55 -7.88
N ASP A 274 -1.11 21.64 -9.03
CA ASP A 274 -2.27 20.79 -9.37
C ASP A 274 -3.48 20.96 -8.43
N HIS A 275 -3.66 22.13 -7.82
CA HIS A 275 -4.84 22.44 -6.99
C HIS A 275 -6.18 22.29 -7.73
N ASN A 276 -6.17 22.43 -9.06
CA ASN A 276 -7.33 22.21 -9.93
C ASN A 276 -7.79 20.74 -9.96
N TYR A 277 -7.01 19.79 -9.42
CA TYR A 277 -7.43 18.39 -9.27
C TYR A 277 -8.15 18.11 -7.94
N LYS A 278 -8.49 19.14 -7.17
CA LYS A 278 -9.15 18.98 -5.86
C LYS A 278 -10.16 20.05 -5.52
N ASP A 279 -10.31 21.08 -6.35
CA ASP A 279 -11.29 22.12 -6.11
C ASP A 279 -12.73 21.63 -6.31
N SER A 280 -13.70 22.48 -5.98
CA SER A 280 -15.12 22.16 -6.13
C SER A 280 -15.52 21.84 -7.57
N ASN A 281 -14.93 22.49 -8.57
CA ASN A 281 -15.26 22.21 -9.97
C ASN A 281 -14.78 20.82 -10.38
N TRP A 282 -13.60 20.42 -9.91
CA TRP A 282 -13.07 19.08 -10.10
C TRP A 282 -13.97 18.02 -9.46
N VAL A 283 -14.41 18.24 -8.21
CA VAL A 283 -15.34 17.34 -7.51
C VAL A 283 -16.67 17.21 -8.25
N GLU A 284 -17.25 18.34 -8.67
CA GLU A 284 -18.51 18.31 -9.43
C GLU A 284 -18.34 17.56 -10.76
N THR A 285 -17.24 17.82 -11.48
CA THR A 285 -17.04 17.27 -12.83
C THR A 285 -16.68 15.79 -12.82
N ASN A 286 -15.79 15.38 -11.91
CA ASN A 286 -15.14 14.07 -11.98
C ASN A 286 -15.61 13.09 -10.91
N ILE A 287 -16.40 13.54 -9.91
CA ILE A 287 -16.86 12.70 -8.81
C ILE A 287 -18.39 12.69 -8.70
N ARG A 288 -19.06 13.84 -8.77
CA ARG A 288 -20.49 13.94 -8.47
C ARG A 288 -21.36 13.79 -9.72
N ASN A 289 -21.16 14.63 -10.73
CA ASN A 289 -22.08 14.71 -11.86
C ASN A 289 -21.91 13.51 -12.80
N ASN A 290 -23.02 12.80 -13.06
CA ASN A 290 -23.10 11.65 -13.96
C ASN A 290 -22.27 10.42 -13.53
N HIS A 291 -21.97 10.28 -12.23
CA HIS A 291 -21.18 9.18 -11.68
C HIS A 291 -21.94 8.37 -10.62
N GLY A 292 -23.24 8.22 -10.82
CA GLY A 292 -24.10 7.34 -10.02
C GLY A 292 -24.43 7.88 -8.63
N GLU A 293 -25.24 7.10 -7.90
CA GLU A 293 -25.72 7.50 -6.57
C GLU A 293 -24.58 7.64 -5.56
N LEU A 294 -23.54 6.80 -5.65
CA LEU A 294 -22.41 6.86 -4.72
C LEU A 294 -21.60 8.14 -4.96
N GLY A 295 -21.36 8.53 -6.21
CA GLY A 295 -20.78 9.84 -6.56
C GLY A 295 -21.63 11.02 -6.09
N ALA A 296 -22.96 10.96 -6.26
CA ALA A 296 -23.87 12.01 -5.80
C ALA A 296 -23.85 12.23 -4.28
N LYS A 297 -23.47 11.21 -3.51
CA LYS A 297 -23.30 11.29 -2.05
C LYS A 297 -21.99 11.94 -1.62
N TYR A 298 -21.01 12.14 -2.51
CA TYR A 298 -19.71 12.72 -2.18
C TYR A 298 -19.85 14.18 -1.78
N PRO A 299 -19.65 14.58 -0.51
CA PRO A 299 -19.83 15.98 -0.10
C PRO A 299 -18.87 16.89 -0.87
N ASN A 300 -19.38 17.95 -1.49
CA ASN A 300 -18.50 19.01 -2.01
C ASN A 300 -18.24 20.00 -0.86
N TYR A 301 -17.16 19.76 -0.12
CA TYR A 301 -16.88 20.49 1.11
C TYR A 301 -16.57 21.96 0.82
N THR A 302 -17.18 22.87 1.59
CA THR A 302 -17.04 24.34 1.43
C THR A 302 -16.51 25.01 2.69
N GLY A 303 -15.87 24.25 3.58
CA GLY A 303 -15.29 24.76 4.83
C GLY A 303 -13.89 25.34 4.60
N ASP A 304 -12.99 25.10 5.55
CA ASP A 304 -11.59 25.58 5.47
C ASP A 304 -10.80 24.95 4.31
N VAL A 305 -11.31 23.84 3.80
CA VAL A 305 -10.87 23.18 2.57
C VAL A 305 -12.05 23.24 1.59
N VAL A 306 -11.78 23.52 0.32
CA VAL A 306 -12.82 23.57 -0.72
C VAL A 306 -12.61 22.42 -1.71
N GLY A 307 -13.63 21.57 -1.88
CA GLY A 307 -13.58 20.38 -2.73
C GLY A 307 -13.13 19.12 -1.98
N VAL A 308 -11.98 18.55 -2.34
CA VAL A 308 -11.46 17.29 -1.77
C VAL A 308 -10.73 17.57 -0.44
N LYS A 309 -11.28 17.04 0.65
CA LYS A 309 -10.67 17.05 1.98
C LYS A 309 -10.02 15.71 2.31
N GLU A 310 -10.78 14.61 2.28
CA GLU A 310 -10.28 13.22 2.31
C GLU A 310 -9.03 12.96 3.19
N GLY A 311 -9.00 13.50 4.41
CA GLY A 311 -7.82 13.43 5.29
C GLY A 311 -7.34 12.00 5.55
N ASP A 312 -8.26 11.04 5.44
CA ASP A 312 -8.03 9.63 5.79
C ASP A 312 -7.66 8.75 4.60
N SER A 313 -7.92 9.24 3.38
CA SER A 313 -7.62 8.50 2.15
C SER A 313 -6.14 8.09 1.99
N PRO A 314 -5.13 8.83 2.51
CA PRO A 314 -3.74 8.36 2.51
C PRO A 314 -3.56 6.95 3.09
N THR A 315 -4.38 6.55 4.07
CA THR A 315 -4.27 5.23 4.71
C THR A 315 -4.44 4.06 3.73
N PHE A 316 -5.42 4.12 2.83
CA PHE A 316 -5.64 3.08 1.82
C PHE A 316 -4.96 3.39 0.49
N LEU A 317 -4.69 4.66 0.17
CA LEU A 317 -3.85 5.02 -0.98
C LEU A 317 -2.41 4.48 -0.82
N HIS A 318 -1.92 4.33 0.41
CA HIS A 318 -0.69 3.61 0.73
C HIS A 318 -0.75 2.11 0.40
N LEU A 319 -1.93 1.54 0.20
CA LEU A 319 -2.11 0.10 -0.01
C LEU A 319 -2.49 -0.24 -1.44
N ILE A 320 -2.73 0.76 -2.30
CA ILE A 320 -3.09 0.53 -3.71
C ILE A 320 -1.92 -0.15 -4.41
N PRO A 321 -2.11 -1.37 -4.94
CA PRO A 321 -1.07 -2.09 -5.63
C PRO A 321 -0.94 -1.52 -7.04
N ASN A 322 -0.31 -0.36 -7.19
CA ASN A 322 0.02 0.25 -8.49
C ASN A 322 1.50 0.04 -8.87
N GLY A 323 2.25 -0.72 -8.05
CA GLY A 323 3.67 -1.03 -8.24
C GLY A 323 4.62 0.11 -7.83
N LEU A 324 4.10 1.20 -7.26
CA LEU A 324 4.89 2.33 -6.79
C LEU A 324 5.53 2.03 -5.45
N ASN A 325 4.82 1.40 -4.50
CA ASN A 325 5.28 1.23 -3.13
C ASN A 325 5.29 -0.24 -2.69
N ASP A 326 5.97 -0.48 -1.58
CA ASP A 326 5.81 -1.68 -0.76
C ASP A 326 5.17 -1.20 0.55
N PRO A 327 3.94 -1.65 0.88
CA PRO A 327 3.27 -1.24 2.11
C PRO A 327 4.10 -1.48 3.37
N GLU A 328 4.96 -2.51 3.40
CA GLU A 328 5.84 -2.83 4.53
C GLU A 328 7.10 -1.93 4.60
N LYS A 329 7.24 -0.99 3.65
CA LYS A 329 8.33 0.00 3.57
C LYS A 329 7.78 1.44 3.51
N PRO A 330 7.21 2.00 4.59
CA PRO A 330 6.70 3.37 4.60
C PRO A 330 7.75 4.45 4.25
N ASP A 331 9.04 4.14 4.41
CA ASP A 331 10.18 4.98 4.03
C ASP A 331 10.41 5.08 2.51
N PHE A 332 9.80 4.18 1.73
CA PHE A 332 9.88 4.17 0.29
C PHE A 332 9.04 5.27 -0.36
N GLY A 333 7.92 5.64 0.28
CA GLY A 333 7.01 6.65 -0.24
C GLY A 333 6.08 6.12 -1.34
N GLY A 334 4.85 6.62 -1.37
CA GLY A 334 3.83 6.30 -2.36
C GLY A 334 2.67 7.30 -2.30
N TRP A 335 1.49 6.90 -2.78
CA TRP A 335 0.31 7.78 -2.78
C TRP A 335 -0.19 8.15 -1.38
N GLY A 336 0.08 7.31 -0.37
CA GLY A 336 -0.19 7.64 1.04
C GLY A 336 0.87 8.52 1.72
N GLY A 337 1.97 8.85 1.05
CA GLY A 337 3.06 9.64 1.62
C GLY A 337 4.30 8.81 1.93
N ARG A 338 5.26 9.41 2.64
CA ARG A 338 6.55 8.81 3.01
C ARG A 338 6.90 9.12 4.47
N TYR A 339 7.37 8.12 5.18
CA TYR A 339 7.57 8.20 6.63
C TYR A 339 8.95 7.69 7.04
N GLN A 340 9.52 8.22 8.12
CA GLN A 340 10.80 7.74 8.64
C GLN A 340 10.59 6.76 9.78
N LEU A 341 11.42 5.72 9.84
CA LEU A 341 11.42 4.82 10.98
C LEU A 341 11.97 5.55 12.22
N ASN A 342 11.14 5.66 13.25
CA ASN A 342 11.53 6.06 14.58
C ASN A 342 12.25 4.89 15.27
N THR A 343 13.57 5.01 15.37
CA THR A 343 14.44 4.00 15.98
C THR A 343 14.51 4.10 17.50
N ALA A 344 13.83 5.07 18.11
CA ALA A 344 13.81 5.21 19.56
C ALA A 344 13.14 3.99 20.22
N ASN A 345 13.71 3.55 21.34
CA ASN A 345 13.12 2.56 22.24
C ASN A 345 12.71 1.21 21.60
N GLY A 346 13.32 0.83 20.47
CA GLY A 346 13.08 -0.45 19.78
C GLY A 346 11.72 -0.55 19.09
N SER A 347 11.07 0.57 18.81
CA SER A 347 9.76 0.62 18.15
C SER A 347 9.86 0.32 16.65
N GLN A 348 8.88 -0.35 16.05
CA GLN A 348 8.74 -0.48 14.59
C GLN A 348 7.87 0.63 13.98
N TRP A 349 8.07 1.85 14.46
CA TRP A 349 7.15 2.95 14.26
C TRP A 349 7.66 3.89 13.19
N TYR A 350 6.78 4.29 12.29
CA TYR A 350 7.05 5.25 11.25
C TYR A 350 6.32 6.54 11.57
N GLU A 351 7.02 7.67 11.45
CA GLU A 351 6.49 9.00 11.76
C GLU A 351 6.76 9.97 10.60
N ASP A 352 6.10 11.12 10.66
CA ASP A 352 6.28 12.21 9.70
C ASP A 352 7.76 12.60 9.54
N ILE A 353 8.15 12.94 8.32
CA ILE A 353 9.52 13.39 8.02
C ILE A 353 9.57 14.91 8.08
N THR A 354 10.22 15.45 9.10
CA THR A 354 10.46 16.90 9.22
C THR A 354 11.44 17.36 8.14
N ASP A 355 11.02 18.26 7.25
CA ASP A 355 11.86 18.89 6.23
C ASP A 355 11.93 20.42 6.48
N PRO A 356 13.12 21.00 6.74
CA PRO A 356 13.28 22.44 6.94
C PRO A 356 12.81 23.30 5.75
N SER A 357 12.84 22.74 4.54
CA SER A 357 12.45 23.43 3.30
C SER A 357 10.96 23.31 2.98
N GLY A 358 10.29 22.30 3.54
CA GLY A 358 8.86 22.07 3.35
C GLY A 358 8.01 22.71 4.44
N LEU A 359 6.81 23.15 4.06
CA LEU A 359 5.80 23.70 4.95
C LEU A 359 4.43 23.15 4.56
N ASP A 360 3.62 22.81 5.55
CA ASP A 360 2.18 22.63 5.34
C ASP A 360 1.43 23.96 5.44
N MET A 361 0.10 23.94 5.26
CA MET A 361 -0.70 25.17 5.30
C MET A 361 -0.77 25.86 6.67
N TRP A 362 -0.33 25.19 7.75
CA TRP A 362 -0.28 25.76 9.10
C TRP A 362 1.15 26.19 9.48
N GLY A 363 2.10 26.14 8.54
CA GLY A 363 3.49 26.54 8.76
C GLY A 363 4.34 25.51 9.50
N ARG A 364 3.90 24.26 9.62
CA ARG A 364 4.67 23.16 10.22
C ARG A 364 5.66 22.60 9.20
N ARG A 365 6.88 22.29 9.66
CA ARG A 365 7.95 21.73 8.83
C ARG A 365 7.68 20.27 8.50
N ILE A 366 7.54 19.95 7.22
CA ILE A 366 7.18 18.61 6.75
C ILE A 366 7.68 18.37 5.33
N GLU A 367 8.13 17.15 5.04
CA GLU A 367 8.43 16.75 3.68
C GLU A 367 7.16 16.66 2.83
N SER A 368 7.13 17.36 1.69
CA SER A 368 6.11 17.15 0.65
C SER A 368 6.30 15.79 -0.05
N SER A 369 5.43 14.82 0.25
CA SER A 369 5.56 13.43 -0.21
C SER A 369 4.32 12.91 -0.97
N ILE A 370 3.12 13.44 -0.68
CA ILE A 370 1.86 13.12 -1.39
C ILE A 370 1.65 13.97 -2.67
N PRO A 371 1.87 15.30 -2.67
CA PRO A 371 1.42 16.18 -3.76
C PRO A 371 1.95 15.83 -5.15
N GLN A 372 3.18 15.31 -5.21
CA GLN A 372 3.82 14.88 -6.46
C GLN A 372 3.06 13.76 -7.20
N TRP A 373 2.15 13.06 -6.53
CA TRP A 373 1.34 11.97 -7.09
C TRP A 373 -0.11 12.37 -7.37
N ARG A 374 -0.47 13.64 -7.13
CA ARG A 374 -1.86 14.10 -7.11
C ARG A 374 -2.58 13.83 -8.41
N LYS A 375 -2.01 14.25 -9.52
CA LYS A 375 -2.62 14.05 -10.82
C LYS A 375 -2.96 12.58 -11.05
N GLN A 376 -2.05 11.66 -10.71
CA GLN A 376 -2.22 10.23 -10.94
C GLN A 376 -3.32 9.64 -10.06
N PHE A 377 -3.30 9.86 -8.75
CA PHE A 377 -4.34 9.30 -7.88
C PHE A 377 -5.72 9.96 -8.08
N GLN A 378 -5.76 11.21 -8.58
CA GLN A 378 -7.02 11.89 -8.90
C GLN A 378 -7.60 11.39 -10.23
N ASN A 379 -6.77 11.17 -11.25
CA ASN A 379 -7.20 10.52 -12.48
C ASN A 379 -7.71 9.09 -12.21
N ASP A 380 -7.00 8.34 -11.37
CA ASP A 380 -7.42 7.00 -10.96
C ASP A 380 -8.78 7.02 -10.26
N PHE A 381 -9.00 7.97 -9.36
CA PHE A 381 -10.30 8.13 -8.72
C PHE A 381 -11.39 8.50 -9.72
N ALA A 382 -11.14 9.46 -10.62
CA ALA A 382 -12.09 9.86 -11.65
C ALA A 382 -12.48 8.70 -12.59
N ALA A 383 -11.52 7.89 -13.02
CA ALA A 383 -11.80 6.70 -13.83
C ALA A 383 -12.68 5.68 -13.07
N ARG A 384 -12.42 5.47 -11.77
CA ARG A 384 -13.24 4.59 -10.93
C ARG A 384 -14.64 5.16 -10.65
N MET A 385 -14.82 6.47 -10.72
CA MET A 385 -16.15 7.08 -10.71
C MET A 385 -16.89 6.86 -12.04
N ASP A 386 -16.18 6.86 -13.17
CA ASP A 386 -16.76 6.46 -14.46
C ASP A 386 -17.22 4.99 -14.46
N TRP A 387 -16.49 4.08 -13.78
CA TRP A 387 -16.87 2.66 -13.65
C TRP A 387 -18.22 2.44 -12.97
N GLN A 388 -18.75 3.44 -12.27
CA GLN A 388 -20.05 3.35 -11.60
C GLN A 388 -21.24 3.47 -12.54
N THR A 389 -21.03 4.05 -13.73
CA THR A 389 -22.12 4.35 -14.68
C THR A 389 -21.86 3.87 -16.09
N ARG A 390 -20.61 3.62 -16.47
CA ARG A 390 -20.21 3.25 -17.83
C ARG A 390 -20.03 1.74 -17.98
N SER A 391 -20.06 1.27 -19.23
CA SER A 391 -19.61 -0.08 -19.55
C SER A 391 -18.07 -0.16 -19.59
N TYR A 392 -17.51 -1.37 -19.61
CA TYR A 392 -16.06 -1.59 -19.74
C TYR A 392 -15.46 -0.80 -20.91
N ALA A 393 -16.09 -0.84 -22.09
CA ALA A 393 -15.56 -0.18 -23.29
C ALA A 393 -15.63 1.36 -23.27
N GLU A 394 -16.34 1.95 -22.30
CA GLU A 394 -16.59 3.40 -22.21
C GLU A 394 -15.81 4.06 -21.05
N ALA A 395 -15.05 3.28 -20.29
CA ALA A 395 -14.19 3.76 -19.22
C ALA A 395 -12.77 3.22 -19.35
N ASN A 396 -11.81 3.99 -18.86
CA ASN A 396 -10.40 3.62 -18.91
C ASN A 396 -10.00 2.73 -17.72
N HIS A 397 -8.97 1.90 -17.88
CA HIS A 397 -8.39 1.04 -16.87
C HIS A 397 -6.87 1.16 -16.85
N ASN A 398 -6.25 1.00 -15.67
CA ASN A 398 -4.81 1.21 -15.55
C ASN A 398 -4.02 0.29 -16.50
N PRO A 399 -2.95 0.82 -17.15
CA PRO A 399 -2.04 -0.03 -17.89
C PRO A 399 -1.34 -0.99 -16.93
N THR A 400 -0.78 -2.08 -17.45
CA THR A 400 0.12 -2.97 -16.72
C THR A 400 1.57 -2.57 -17.00
N ALA A 401 2.30 -2.17 -15.96
CA ALA A 401 3.72 -1.90 -16.06
C ALA A 401 4.52 -3.20 -15.83
N ALA A 402 5.46 -3.51 -16.73
CA ALA A 402 6.37 -4.64 -16.59
C ALA A 402 7.82 -4.18 -16.42
N PHE A 403 8.66 -5.00 -15.78
CA PHE A 403 10.11 -4.81 -15.76
C PHE A 403 10.80 -6.08 -16.25
N ASN A 404 11.49 -6.02 -17.38
CA ASN A 404 12.13 -7.18 -18.03
C ASN A 404 11.18 -8.38 -18.22
N GLY A 405 9.91 -8.12 -18.55
CA GLY A 405 8.87 -9.15 -18.69
C GLY A 405 8.20 -9.58 -17.38
N GLU A 406 8.67 -9.11 -16.21
CA GLU A 406 8.04 -9.40 -14.92
C GLU A 406 6.86 -8.46 -14.66
N LEU A 407 5.69 -9.05 -14.42
CA LEU A 407 4.40 -8.36 -14.25
C LEU A 407 3.98 -8.21 -12.80
N SER A 408 4.65 -8.89 -11.85
CA SER A 408 4.40 -8.69 -10.42
C SER A 408 4.49 -7.21 -10.07
N LYS A 409 3.66 -6.74 -9.14
CA LYS A 409 3.70 -5.35 -8.64
C LYS A 409 4.66 -5.16 -7.47
N ASN A 410 5.30 -6.23 -6.98
CA ASN A 410 6.26 -6.17 -5.89
C ASN A 410 7.51 -5.35 -6.25
N VAL A 411 8.13 -4.72 -5.25
CA VAL A 411 9.41 -4.03 -5.44
C VAL A 411 10.51 -5.03 -5.84
N ILE A 412 11.28 -4.69 -6.87
CA ILE A 412 12.38 -5.52 -7.34
C ILE A 412 13.66 -5.09 -6.64
N LEU A 413 14.39 -6.06 -6.06
CA LEU A 413 15.69 -5.81 -5.43
C LEU A 413 16.80 -6.39 -6.32
N GLN A 414 17.81 -5.58 -6.65
CA GLN A 414 18.96 -6.01 -7.45
C GLN A 414 20.28 -5.54 -6.85
N ASN A 415 21.35 -6.30 -7.10
CA ASN A 415 22.71 -5.88 -6.78
C ASN A 415 23.45 -5.52 -8.06
N ILE A 416 24.23 -4.44 -8.03
CA ILE A 416 25.01 -3.94 -9.17
C ILE A 416 26.41 -3.56 -8.72
N SER A 417 27.39 -3.63 -9.62
CA SER A 417 28.75 -3.21 -9.34
C SER A 417 29.03 -1.76 -9.74
N PRO A 418 29.92 -1.03 -9.07
CA PRO A 418 30.40 0.28 -9.52
C PRO A 418 30.81 0.28 -10.99
N GLY A 419 30.36 1.27 -11.76
CA GLY A 419 30.66 1.41 -13.18
C GLY A 419 29.91 0.45 -14.11
N GLN A 420 29.09 -0.47 -13.59
CA GLN A 420 28.25 -1.34 -14.40
C GLN A 420 27.23 -0.52 -15.19
N THR A 421 27.10 -0.78 -16.50
CA THR A 421 25.94 -0.34 -17.28
C THR A 421 24.74 -1.22 -16.97
N VAL A 422 23.69 -0.64 -16.39
CA VAL A 422 22.43 -1.30 -16.07
C VAL A 422 21.42 -1.02 -17.17
N THR A 423 20.86 -2.07 -17.76
CA THR A 423 19.78 -1.96 -18.74
C THR A 423 18.42 -2.06 -18.04
N LEU A 424 17.51 -1.16 -18.41
CA LEU A 424 16.14 -1.09 -17.94
C LEU A 424 15.22 -1.41 -19.12
N SER A 425 14.21 -2.25 -18.92
CA SER A 425 13.25 -2.57 -19.98
C SER A 425 11.83 -2.67 -19.45
N ALA A 426 10.91 -1.97 -20.12
CA ALA A 426 9.47 -2.04 -19.94
C ALA A 426 8.83 -3.08 -20.88
N THR A 427 9.63 -3.99 -21.46
CA THR A 427 9.09 -5.09 -22.27
C THR A 427 8.14 -5.92 -21.42
N GLY A 428 6.95 -6.17 -21.96
CA GLY A 428 5.85 -6.84 -21.26
C GLY A 428 4.76 -5.87 -20.79
N SER A 429 5.02 -4.57 -20.72
CA SER A 429 3.97 -3.59 -20.39
C SER A 429 2.88 -3.60 -21.46
N SER A 430 1.63 -3.47 -21.04
CA SER A 430 0.46 -3.53 -21.91
C SER A 430 -0.65 -2.64 -21.37
N ASP A 431 -1.61 -2.31 -22.22
CA ASP A 431 -2.83 -1.61 -21.84
C ASP A 431 -4.05 -2.53 -22.07
N PRO A 432 -4.95 -2.70 -21.10
CA PRO A 432 -6.10 -3.58 -21.25
C PRO A 432 -7.18 -3.04 -22.21
N ASP A 433 -7.21 -1.73 -22.44
CA ASP A 433 -8.16 -1.04 -23.32
C ASP A 433 -7.60 -0.85 -24.74
N GLY A 434 -6.32 -1.15 -24.93
CA GLY A 434 -5.61 -1.04 -26.20
C GLY A 434 -5.02 0.36 -26.42
N ASP A 435 -4.95 1.18 -25.37
CA ASP A 435 -4.38 2.51 -25.42
C ASP A 435 -2.85 2.47 -25.64
N SER A 436 -2.34 3.56 -26.20
CA SER A 436 -0.91 3.74 -26.43
C SER A 436 -0.18 4.06 -25.13
N LEU A 437 0.95 3.40 -24.92
CA LEU A 437 1.77 3.57 -23.72
C LEU A 437 2.91 4.58 -23.92
N SER A 438 3.12 5.40 -22.91
CA SER A 438 4.31 6.21 -22.70
C SER A 438 5.09 5.71 -21.48
N TYR A 439 6.41 5.93 -21.49
CA TYR A 439 7.33 5.43 -20.47
C TYR A 439 8.12 6.58 -19.88
N ASN A 440 8.38 6.53 -18.58
CA ASN A 440 9.25 7.48 -17.89
C ASN A 440 10.07 6.76 -16.82
N TRP A 441 11.38 6.70 -17.00
CA TRP A 441 12.35 6.14 -16.07
C TRP A 441 13.08 7.24 -15.32
N PHE A 442 13.02 7.22 -13.99
CA PHE A 442 13.69 8.23 -13.19
C PHE A 442 14.19 7.70 -11.85
N GLN A 443 15.22 8.37 -11.32
CA GLN A 443 15.71 8.12 -9.97
C GLN A 443 14.77 8.76 -8.95
N TYR A 444 14.13 7.94 -8.11
CA TYR A 444 13.42 8.46 -6.95
C TYR A 444 14.38 8.62 -5.78
N LYS A 445 14.95 9.82 -5.65
CA LYS A 445 16.08 10.08 -4.75
C LYS A 445 15.76 9.90 -3.27
N LYS A 446 14.60 10.40 -2.83
CA LYS A 446 14.22 10.50 -1.41
C LYS A 446 14.39 9.21 -0.59
N PRO A 447 13.97 8.02 -1.08
CA PRO A 447 14.16 6.76 -0.35
C PRO A 447 15.56 6.12 -0.52
N GLY A 448 16.37 6.56 -1.49
CA GLY A 448 17.70 5.99 -1.73
C GLY A 448 18.77 6.59 -0.82
N THR A 449 19.79 5.81 -0.48
CA THR A 449 20.94 6.33 0.30
C THR A 449 22.00 6.99 -0.58
N TYR A 450 21.96 6.80 -1.90
CA TYR A 450 22.78 7.54 -2.86
C TYR A 450 22.18 8.93 -3.14
N SER A 451 22.85 9.98 -2.68
CA SER A 451 22.38 11.38 -2.80
C SER A 451 22.70 12.04 -4.15
N GLY A 452 23.60 11.44 -4.94
CA GLY A 452 23.98 11.95 -6.26
C GLY A 452 22.82 11.88 -7.26
N ASN A 453 22.96 12.65 -8.35
CA ASN A 453 22.03 12.59 -9.48
C ASN A 453 22.47 11.50 -10.44
N LEU A 454 21.51 10.67 -10.86
CA LEU A 454 21.71 9.65 -11.86
C LEU A 454 21.09 10.09 -13.19
N GLU A 455 21.89 10.10 -14.24
CA GLU A 455 21.39 10.28 -15.60
C GLU A 455 20.89 8.92 -16.14
N VAL A 456 19.61 8.88 -16.53
CA VAL A 456 19.01 7.72 -17.17
C VAL A 456 18.91 8.00 -18.67
N SER A 457 19.76 7.34 -19.46
CA SER A 457 19.73 7.46 -20.93
C SER A 457 18.47 6.81 -21.49
N ASN A 458 17.84 7.47 -22.47
CA ASN A 458 16.56 7.05 -23.08
C ASN A 458 15.43 6.87 -22.05
N SER A 459 15.38 7.75 -21.03
CA SER A 459 14.41 7.68 -19.94
C SER A 459 12.95 7.70 -20.37
N ASN A 460 12.63 8.20 -21.56
CA ASN A 460 11.27 8.23 -22.11
C ASN A 460 10.94 7.07 -23.09
N SER A 461 11.77 6.04 -23.12
CA SER A 461 11.65 4.90 -24.04
C SER A 461 11.36 3.60 -23.30
N SER A 462 10.83 2.60 -24.03
CA SER A 462 10.59 1.26 -23.47
C SER A 462 11.88 0.52 -23.05
N LYS A 463 13.05 1.01 -23.49
CA LYS A 463 14.37 0.57 -23.04
C LYS A 463 15.20 1.78 -22.66
N ALA A 464 15.78 1.73 -21.48
CA ALA A 464 16.62 2.77 -20.90
C ALA A 464 17.89 2.15 -20.30
N SER A 465 18.83 2.99 -19.88
CA SER A 465 20.01 2.52 -19.14
C SER A 465 20.62 3.59 -18.27
N PHE A 466 21.39 3.19 -17.27
CA PHE A 466 22.24 4.07 -16.50
C PHE A 466 23.58 3.40 -16.18
N VAL A 467 24.58 4.19 -15.81
CA VAL A 467 25.86 3.68 -15.29
C VAL A 467 25.85 3.77 -13.78
N ALA A 468 26.07 2.65 -13.10
CA ALA A 468 26.13 2.58 -11.65
C ALA A 468 27.24 3.50 -11.11
N PRO A 469 26.95 4.41 -10.17
CA PRO A 469 27.96 5.29 -9.62
C PRO A 469 28.94 4.51 -8.73
N ASN A 470 30.13 5.08 -8.53
CA ASN A 470 31.13 4.50 -7.62
C ASN A 470 30.77 4.82 -6.15
N ALA A 471 29.78 4.10 -5.63
CA ALA A 471 29.13 4.40 -4.36
C ALA A 471 28.73 3.11 -3.60
N VAL A 472 29.73 2.23 -3.38
CA VAL A 472 29.54 0.92 -2.73
C VAL A 472 28.81 1.06 -1.39
N GLY A 473 27.83 0.17 -1.16
CA GLY A 473 26.99 0.15 0.04
C GLY A 473 25.74 1.04 -0.05
N GLN A 474 25.65 1.93 -1.05
CA GLN A 474 24.48 2.80 -1.21
C GLN A 474 23.38 2.14 -2.07
N THR A 475 22.16 2.63 -1.90
CA THR A 475 20.97 2.20 -2.63
C THR A 475 20.48 3.28 -3.58
N ILE A 476 20.01 2.84 -4.75
CA ILE A 476 19.39 3.69 -5.78
C ILE A 476 17.99 3.13 -6.06
N HIS A 477 16.99 4.00 -5.99
CA HIS A 477 15.62 3.66 -6.36
C HIS A 477 15.34 4.20 -7.77
N ILE A 478 15.05 3.30 -8.70
CA ILE A 478 14.57 3.63 -10.05
C ILE A 478 13.08 3.33 -10.10
N LEU A 479 12.30 4.30 -10.58
CA LEU A 479 10.91 4.11 -10.93
C LEU A 479 10.76 4.05 -12.45
N LEU A 480 9.97 3.09 -12.91
CA LEU A 480 9.27 3.14 -14.18
C LEU A 480 7.87 3.66 -13.91
N GLU A 481 7.46 4.69 -14.64
CA GLU A 481 6.08 5.11 -14.80
C GLU A 481 5.63 4.71 -16.21
N VAL A 482 4.56 3.93 -16.31
CA VAL A 482 3.88 3.56 -17.55
C VAL A 482 2.53 4.24 -17.54
N GLN A 483 2.32 5.13 -18.49
CA GLN A 483 1.11 5.93 -18.61
C GLN A 483 0.43 5.62 -19.95
N ASP A 484 -0.87 5.36 -19.91
CA ASP A 484 -1.69 5.22 -21.12
C ASP A 484 -1.97 6.58 -21.79
N ASN A 485 -2.83 6.61 -22.80
CA ASN A 485 -3.40 7.84 -23.35
C ASN A 485 -4.93 7.87 -23.31
N GLY A 486 -5.53 7.10 -22.40
CA GLY A 486 -6.96 7.06 -22.17
C GLY A 486 -7.49 8.31 -21.47
N ASN A 487 -8.79 8.32 -21.15
CA ASN A 487 -9.45 9.47 -20.53
C ASN A 487 -10.27 9.09 -19.28
N PRO A 488 -9.87 9.56 -18.07
CA PRO A 488 -8.61 10.25 -17.79
C PRO A 488 -7.42 9.30 -18.00
N SER A 489 -6.24 9.85 -18.26
CA SER A 489 -5.05 9.02 -18.44
C SER A 489 -4.59 8.41 -17.12
N LEU A 490 -4.33 7.10 -17.11
CA LEU A 490 -3.98 6.31 -15.94
C LEU A 490 -2.53 5.85 -15.98
N VAL A 491 -2.03 5.50 -14.80
CA VAL A 491 -0.63 5.19 -14.56
C VAL A 491 -0.50 3.90 -13.76
N SER A 492 0.50 3.11 -14.11
CA SER A 492 1.08 2.05 -13.29
C SER A 492 2.59 2.22 -13.19
N TYR A 493 3.18 1.64 -12.15
CA TYR A 493 4.59 1.81 -11.82
C TYR A 493 5.33 0.48 -11.68
N ARG A 494 6.66 0.54 -11.81
CA ARG A 494 7.56 -0.48 -11.25
C ARG A 494 8.66 0.20 -10.47
N ARG A 495 8.88 -0.24 -9.23
CA ARG A 495 10.02 0.17 -8.42
C ARG A 495 11.12 -0.88 -8.42
N ILE A 496 12.33 -0.44 -8.72
CA ILE A 496 13.55 -1.24 -8.66
C ILE A 496 14.54 -0.57 -7.70
N VAL A 497 14.98 -1.32 -6.69
CA VAL A 497 15.98 -0.89 -5.73
C VAL A 497 17.28 -1.61 -6.03
N TYR A 498 18.28 -0.84 -6.44
CA TYR A 498 19.62 -1.31 -6.69
C TYR A 498 20.50 -1.08 -5.46
N THR A 499 21.22 -2.10 -5.01
CA THR A 499 22.29 -1.98 -4.02
C THR A 499 23.64 -2.08 -4.72
N ILE A 500 24.50 -1.08 -4.54
CA ILE A 500 25.83 -1.06 -5.14
C ILE A 500 26.78 -1.91 -4.28
N ARG A 501 27.40 -2.94 -4.86
CA ARG A 501 28.27 -3.90 -4.17
C ARG A 501 29.65 -4.02 -4.80
#